data_AF-A0A6L2PLB3-F1
#
_entry.id   AF-A0A6L2PLB3-F1
#
_cell.length_a   1.000
_cell.length_b   1.000
_cell.length_c   1.000
_cell.angle_alpha   90.00
_cell.angle_beta   90.00
_cell.angle_gamma   90.00
#
_symmetry.space_group_name_H-M   'P 1'
#
loop_
_entity.id
_entity.type
_entity.pdbx_description
1 polymer ?
#
loop_
_entity_poly.entity_id
_entity_poly.type
_entity_poly.pdbx_seq_one_letter_code
_entity_poly.pdbx_strand_id
1 'polypeptide(L)'
;MAVDCGRRDSKGAEEMQSGGKSKLLKILCLHGYRQSGDVFKQKLGALRKALKQHAELFFVTAPNKIPSADDTPISSEDAQKNDQYSWWFSTENMRFDSKKPSDVCLGFEKSLSIIEKTFEEQGPFDGLLGFSQGASFVGILCGMQETNWLKYEFNFAIMVAGFKSLCHPHLNYYFKESSIPSLHVYGENDTVISRETSELLLQQFVRAEVICHPGGHFVPTSRPQRQGYTSFLEERIHDIESENRRKQKQFQKYEYTHVSPSIKRDRLNSKRFFMQVRLCLICDHPTEKEAYTDTSYWVYVLSVLKFTYPTVFQGWQTLVGVLILKYLTMKKRLDVTVLDKATVISLLPHCLYFLGAIVAGSKALATLPIPVFVSVCNLPPACIFLLDYSASPLNPGLVQVTAGVVSLGAAVSVILVDMSMPFADSGYSWLLAHTLFLTAQMLHSRITNPRYSEVDKLYYSNIFSVIILAPSSFYLEEAFSVLHFQHRRQIRFYLGCLLSGVLGVLMQLCAARLCSSQRFQRIQAIAKLCACLVAVPVFSPELSVSVWGFAAANLISSVLIPSGYELIEKHDDLLDV
;
A
#
# COMPACT_ATOMS: atom_id res chain seq x y z
N MET A 1 -55.82 -43.14 26.18
CA MET A 1 -55.71 -42.14 27.26
C MET A 1 -54.33 -42.29 27.89
N ALA A 2 -53.64 -41.15 27.99
CA ALA A 2 -52.35 -40.81 28.58
C ALA A 2 -51.44 -41.92 29.17
N VAL A 3 -50.20 -41.95 28.67
CA VAL A 3 -49.01 -42.40 29.42
C VAL A 3 -47.97 -41.27 29.40
N ASP A 4 -47.35 -41.15 30.57
CA ASP A 4 -46.45 -40.17 31.15
C ASP A 4 -45.13 -39.91 30.38
N CYS A 5 -44.58 -38.70 30.54
CA CYS A 5 -43.21 -38.35 30.16
C CYS A 5 -42.66 -37.17 30.98
N GLY A 6 -41.95 -37.48 32.07
CA GLY A 6 -40.50 -37.26 32.15
C GLY A 6 -39.93 -35.83 32.27
N ARG A 7 -39.55 -35.48 33.51
CA ARG A 7 -38.40 -34.67 33.99
C ARG A 7 -37.48 -33.94 32.97
N ARG A 8 -37.17 -32.67 33.28
CA ARG A 8 -35.94 -31.99 32.84
C ARG A 8 -35.27 -31.29 34.03
N ASP A 9 -34.01 -31.65 34.25
CA ASP A 9 -33.16 -31.24 35.38
C ASP A 9 -32.60 -29.82 35.23
N SER A 10 -32.51 -29.14 36.38
CA SER A 10 -31.83 -27.89 36.64
C SER A 10 -30.31 -28.09 36.74
N LYS A 11 -29.58 -27.75 35.67
CA LYS A 11 -28.12 -27.55 35.64
C LYS A 11 -27.81 -26.26 34.88
N GLY A 12 -27.72 -25.15 35.59
CA GLY A 12 -27.42 -23.86 34.97
C GLY A 12 -27.34 -22.74 36.00
N ALA A 13 -26.56 -22.93 37.07
CA ALA A 13 -26.29 -21.87 38.05
C ALA A 13 -25.09 -22.22 38.94
N GLU A 14 -23.97 -22.68 38.38
CA GLU A 14 -22.75 -22.92 39.17
C GLU A 14 -21.50 -22.81 38.29
N GLU A 15 -21.29 -21.64 37.67
CA GLU A 15 -20.01 -21.28 37.07
C GLU A 15 -19.86 -19.75 37.02
N MET A 16 -19.94 -19.12 38.20
CA MET A 16 -19.64 -17.69 38.33
C MET A 16 -18.97 -17.45 39.68
N GLN A 17 -17.67 -17.78 39.75
CA GLN A 17 -16.64 -17.20 40.63
C GLN A 17 -15.39 -18.10 40.62
N SER A 18 -14.56 -18.00 39.57
CA SER A 18 -13.12 -18.24 39.72
C SER A 18 -12.41 -16.91 39.49
N GLY A 19 -11.68 -16.44 40.50
CA GLY A 19 -10.92 -15.19 40.43
C GLY A 19 -9.88 -15.28 39.33
N GLY A 20 -10.12 -14.58 38.22
CA GLY A 20 -9.25 -14.57 37.05
C GLY A 20 -7.88 -14.02 37.41
N LYS A 21 -6.82 -14.84 37.31
CA LYS A 21 -5.45 -14.34 37.24
C LYS A 21 -5.33 -13.46 36.00
N SER A 22 -4.78 -12.24 36.15
CA SER A 22 -4.39 -11.38 35.03
C SER A 22 -3.54 -12.18 34.04
N LYS A 23 -3.79 -12.00 32.74
CA LYS A 23 -3.04 -12.66 31.67
C LYS A 23 -1.62 -12.09 31.63
N LEU A 24 -0.61 -12.97 31.66
CA LEU A 24 0.79 -12.57 31.50
C LEU A 24 1.05 -12.01 30.09
N LEU A 25 1.83 -10.94 30.00
CA LEU A 25 2.29 -10.38 28.72
C LEU A 25 3.28 -11.33 28.05
N LYS A 26 3.12 -11.59 26.76
CA LYS A 26 4.09 -12.37 25.97
C LYS A 26 5.11 -11.43 25.34
N ILE A 27 6.39 -11.59 25.68
CA ILE A 27 7.46 -10.71 25.21
C ILE A 27 8.50 -11.50 24.42
N LEU A 28 8.74 -11.11 23.17
CA LEU A 28 9.79 -11.70 22.33
C LEU A 28 11.14 -11.00 22.59
N CYS A 29 12.16 -11.78 22.91
CA CYS A 29 13.47 -11.35 23.39
C CYS A 29 14.57 -11.55 22.33
N LEU A 30 15.23 -10.46 21.95
CA LEU A 30 16.26 -10.40 20.91
C LEU A 30 17.64 -10.12 21.53
N HIS A 31 18.57 -11.06 21.33
CA HIS A 31 19.91 -11.02 21.94
C HIS A 31 20.86 -9.99 21.30
N GLY A 32 21.98 -9.69 21.96
CA GLY A 32 23.03 -8.82 21.41
C GLY A 32 23.96 -9.53 20.41
N TYR A 33 24.83 -8.77 19.76
CA TYR A 33 25.85 -9.33 18.84
C TYR A 33 26.73 -10.36 19.55
N ARG A 34 27.11 -11.43 18.83
CA ARG A 34 27.88 -12.58 19.34
C ARG A 34 27.20 -13.38 20.45
N GLN A 35 25.87 -13.44 20.44
CA GLN A 35 25.08 -14.24 21.38
C GLN A 35 24.11 -15.15 20.61
N SER A 36 23.36 -15.95 21.36
CA SER A 36 22.22 -16.74 20.87
C SER A 36 21.03 -16.55 21.81
N GLY A 37 19.84 -17.00 21.41
CA GLY A 37 18.64 -16.94 22.24
C GLY A 37 18.82 -17.66 23.58
N ASP A 38 19.46 -18.83 23.59
CA ASP A 38 19.72 -19.60 24.82
C ASP A 38 20.71 -18.91 25.75
N VAL A 39 21.81 -18.37 25.21
CA VAL A 39 22.78 -17.59 26.00
C VAL A 39 22.10 -16.38 26.61
N PHE A 40 21.25 -15.70 25.84
CA PHE A 40 20.51 -14.53 26.32
C PHE A 40 19.50 -14.90 27.40
N LYS A 41 18.78 -16.01 27.25
CA LYS A 41 17.87 -16.57 28.25
C LYS A 41 18.55 -16.87 29.58
N GLN A 42 19.78 -17.36 29.54
CA GLN A 42 20.60 -17.61 30.72
C GLN A 42 21.05 -16.29 31.38
N LYS A 43 21.56 -15.34 30.58
CA LYS A 43 21.97 -14.00 31.07
C LYS A 43 20.82 -13.23 31.72
N LEU A 44 19.61 -13.39 31.21
CA LEU A 44 18.41 -12.73 31.76
C LEU A 44 17.80 -13.47 32.96
N GLY A 45 18.45 -14.49 33.53
CA GLY A 45 17.88 -15.31 34.61
C GLY A 45 17.31 -14.51 35.79
N ALA A 46 18.04 -13.50 36.28
CA ALA A 46 17.59 -12.65 37.37
C ALA A 46 16.39 -11.76 36.99
N LEU A 47 16.39 -11.21 35.77
CA LEU A 47 15.27 -10.42 35.25
C LEU A 47 14.04 -11.29 35.02
N ARG A 48 14.20 -12.47 34.40
CA ARG A 48 13.14 -13.47 34.20
C ARG A 48 12.46 -13.85 35.51
N LYS A 49 13.23 -14.05 36.59
CA LYS A 49 12.67 -14.34 37.91
C LYS A 49 11.86 -13.17 38.46
N ALA A 50 12.32 -11.93 38.23
CA ALA A 50 11.64 -10.72 38.66
C ALA A 50 10.30 -10.50 37.92
N LEU A 51 10.27 -10.74 36.61
CA LEU A 51 9.12 -10.47 35.76
C LEU A 51 8.10 -11.62 35.68
N LYS A 52 8.33 -12.73 36.40
CA LYS A 52 7.54 -13.97 36.29
C LYS A 52 6.03 -13.78 36.54
N GLN A 53 5.63 -12.75 37.29
CA GLN A 53 4.23 -12.45 37.59
C GLN A 53 3.57 -11.52 36.56
N HIS A 54 4.34 -10.94 35.64
CA HIS A 54 3.88 -9.91 34.70
C HIS A 54 4.04 -10.34 33.25
N ALA A 55 5.10 -11.10 32.93
CA ALA A 55 5.42 -11.48 31.56
C ALA A 55 6.02 -12.88 31.42
N GLU A 56 5.73 -13.49 30.28
CA GLU A 56 6.39 -14.68 29.74
C GLU A 56 7.37 -14.26 28.63
N LEU A 57 8.64 -14.63 28.78
CA LEU A 57 9.72 -14.23 27.87
C LEU A 57 10.08 -15.36 26.89
N PHE A 58 10.01 -15.07 25.60
CA PHE A 58 10.33 -15.98 24.50
C PHE A 58 11.65 -15.55 23.86
N PHE A 59 12.59 -16.47 23.66
CA PHE A 59 13.94 -16.15 23.20
C PHE A 59 14.18 -16.70 21.81
N VAL A 60 14.56 -15.83 20.88
CA VAL A 60 14.85 -16.18 19.49
C VAL A 60 16.34 -16.01 19.20
N THR A 61 16.91 -16.92 18.41
CA THR A 61 18.29 -16.84 17.93
C THR A 61 18.31 -16.20 16.54
N ALA A 62 19.17 -15.19 16.36
CA ALA A 62 19.37 -14.54 15.07
C ALA A 62 19.89 -15.55 14.03
N PRO A 63 19.57 -15.39 12.74
CA PRO A 63 19.83 -16.41 11.73
C PRO A 63 21.25 -16.36 11.16
N ASN A 64 22.00 -15.28 11.41
CA ASN A 64 23.31 -15.07 10.79
C ASN A 64 24.42 -15.54 11.74
N LYS A 65 24.97 -16.73 11.46
CA LYS A 65 26.12 -17.27 12.19
C LYS A 65 27.38 -16.48 11.88
N ILE A 66 28.15 -16.13 12.91
CA ILE A 66 29.41 -15.39 12.78
C ILE A 66 30.52 -16.38 12.43
N PRO A 67 31.34 -16.12 11.39
CA PRO A 67 32.48 -16.98 11.06
C PRO A 67 33.51 -17.04 12.21
N SER A 68 33.93 -18.25 12.54
CA SER A 68 35.06 -18.50 13.46
C SER A 68 36.37 -18.08 12.81
N ALA A 69 37.34 -17.61 13.61
CA ALA A 69 38.64 -17.20 13.09
C ALA A 69 39.52 -18.38 12.65
N ASP A 70 39.21 -19.60 13.12
CA ASP A 70 39.94 -20.84 12.86
C ASP A 70 39.00 -21.90 12.29
N ASP A 71 38.81 -21.93 10.96
CA ASP A 71 38.19 -23.08 10.28
C ASP A 71 39.21 -24.24 10.21
N THR A 72 39.58 -24.80 11.36
CA THR A 72 40.12 -26.16 11.43
C THR A 72 38.99 -27.11 11.79
N PRO A 73 38.85 -28.25 11.08
CA PRO A 73 37.76 -29.20 11.32
C PRO A 73 38.06 -29.98 12.61
N ILE A 74 37.69 -29.42 13.76
CA ILE A 74 37.63 -30.18 15.01
C ILE A 74 36.24 -30.81 15.09
N SER A 75 36.22 -32.14 15.16
CA SER A 75 35.01 -32.95 15.29
C SER A 75 34.33 -32.78 16.66
N SER A 76 33.06 -33.19 16.68
CA SER A 76 32.21 -33.54 17.83
C SER A 76 31.69 -32.41 18.74
N GLU A 77 30.35 -32.30 18.76
CA GLU A 77 29.39 -31.85 19.79
C GLU A 77 29.67 -30.59 20.65
N ASP A 78 30.90 -30.26 20.99
CA ASP A 78 31.27 -29.05 21.75
C ASP A 78 31.30 -27.77 20.91
N ALA A 79 31.47 -27.89 19.58
CA ALA A 79 31.43 -26.74 18.67
C ALA A 79 30.05 -26.03 18.67
N GLN A 80 28.96 -26.77 18.90
CA GLN A 80 27.60 -26.23 18.85
C GLN A 80 27.25 -25.37 20.07
N LYS A 81 27.99 -25.50 21.19
CA LYS A 81 27.80 -24.68 22.40
C LYS A 81 28.37 -23.27 22.30
N ASN A 82 29.17 -22.98 21.27
CA ASN A 82 29.85 -21.70 21.13
C ASN A 82 29.46 -20.93 19.85
N ASP A 83 28.38 -21.35 19.19
CA ASP A 83 27.87 -20.67 18.00
C ASP A 83 27.39 -19.25 18.36
N GLN A 84 27.99 -18.27 17.70
CA GLN A 84 27.72 -16.85 17.89
C GLN A 84 26.92 -16.31 16.70
N TYR A 85 25.90 -15.51 16.97
CA TYR A 85 25.00 -14.99 15.94
C TYR A 85 24.90 -13.46 15.93
N SER A 86 24.47 -12.93 14.80
CA SER A 86 24.26 -11.51 14.54
C SER A 86 22.91 -11.26 13.87
N TRP A 87 22.27 -10.13 14.17
CA TRP A 87 21.06 -9.70 13.47
C TRP A 87 21.35 -9.14 12.08
N TRP A 88 22.50 -8.49 11.89
CA TRP A 88 23.03 -8.12 10.58
C TRP A 88 24.54 -7.89 10.68
N PHE A 89 25.21 -7.78 9.55
CA PHE A 89 26.61 -7.39 9.48
C PHE A 89 26.74 -6.02 8.82
N SER A 90 27.60 -5.17 9.38
CA SER A 90 27.89 -3.83 8.85
C SER A 90 29.15 -3.79 7.99
N THR A 91 29.72 -4.95 7.65
CA THR A 91 30.92 -5.07 6.81
C THR A 91 30.83 -6.30 5.90
N GLU A 92 31.56 -6.28 4.79
CA GLU A 92 31.61 -7.39 3.83
C GLU A 92 32.21 -8.67 4.42
N ASN A 93 33.14 -8.53 5.37
CA ASN A 93 33.75 -9.66 6.09
C ASN A 93 32.86 -10.23 7.21
N MET A 94 31.55 -10.01 7.16
CA MET A 94 30.55 -10.52 8.10
C MET A 94 30.89 -10.18 9.57
N ARG A 95 31.22 -8.91 9.82
CA ARG A 95 31.36 -8.34 11.17
C ARG A 95 30.33 -7.24 11.38
N PHE A 96 30.10 -6.95 12.65
CA PHE A 96 29.25 -5.84 13.08
C PHE A 96 30.05 -4.86 13.94
N ASP A 97 29.85 -3.57 13.67
CA ASP A 97 30.39 -2.43 14.41
C ASP A 97 29.27 -1.40 14.59
N SER A 98 28.96 -1.05 15.84
CA SER A 98 27.91 -0.08 16.19
C SER A 98 28.38 1.38 16.05
N LYS A 99 29.69 1.63 15.93
CA LYS A 99 30.28 2.98 15.98
C LYS A 99 30.62 3.54 14.60
N LYS A 100 30.57 2.71 13.56
CA LYS A 100 30.94 3.09 12.19
C LYS A 100 29.72 3.11 11.26
N PRO A 101 29.48 4.20 10.53
CA PRO A 101 28.55 4.21 9.42
C PRO A 101 28.93 3.17 8.37
N SER A 102 27.93 2.59 7.70
CA SER A 102 28.14 1.60 6.65
C SER A 102 26.97 1.54 5.68
N ASP A 103 27.24 1.28 4.40
CA ASP A 103 26.19 0.95 3.42
C ASP A 103 25.87 -0.55 3.39
N VAL A 104 26.65 -1.36 4.11
CA VAL A 104 26.52 -2.81 4.16
C VAL A 104 25.55 -3.22 5.27
N CYS A 105 24.60 -4.09 4.92
CA CYS A 105 23.63 -4.65 5.88
C CYS A 105 23.33 -6.14 5.61
N LEU A 106 24.37 -6.97 5.58
CA LEU A 106 24.21 -8.37 5.21
C LEU A 106 23.42 -9.15 6.27
N GLY A 107 22.44 -9.94 5.83
CA GLY A 107 21.68 -10.84 6.69
C GLY A 107 20.48 -10.21 7.42
N PHE A 108 20.20 -8.93 7.19
CA PHE A 108 19.07 -8.23 7.79
C PHE A 108 17.71 -8.79 7.35
N GLU A 109 17.55 -9.14 6.08
CA GLU A 109 16.31 -9.71 5.55
C GLU A 109 16.03 -11.10 6.12
N LYS A 110 17.08 -11.89 6.39
CA LYS A 110 16.96 -13.18 7.08
C LYS A 110 16.47 -12.95 8.51
N SER A 111 16.99 -11.92 9.18
CA SER A 111 16.57 -11.53 10.53
C SER A 111 15.11 -11.08 10.59
N LEU A 112 14.64 -10.29 9.63
CA LEU A 112 13.21 -9.96 9.51
C LEU A 112 12.36 -11.22 9.32
N SER A 113 12.81 -12.13 8.44
CA SER A 113 12.08 -13.38 8.14
C SER A 113 11.96 -14.30 9.35
N ILE A 114 12.98 -14.39 10.22
CA ILE A 114 12.89 -15.22 11.43
C ILE A 114 11.95 -14.60 12.48
N ILE A 115 11.90 -13.28 12.60
CA ILE A 115 10.95 -12.62 13.51
C ILE A 115 9.52 -12.81 13.01
N GLU A 116 9.27 -12.58 11.72
CA GLU A 116 7.97 -12.82 11.08
C GLU A 116 7.49 -14.25 11.34
N LYS A 117 8.34 -15.24 11.04
CA LYS A 117 8.04 -16.65 11.31
C LYS A 117 7.77 -16.92 12.79
N THR A 118 8.52 -16.30 13.70
CA THR A 118 8.33 -16.48 15.15
C THR A 118 6.99 -15.91 15.62
N PHE A 119 6.55 -14.77 15.08
CA PHE A 119 5.22 -14.21 15.35
C PHE A 119 4.10 -15.12 14.80
N GLU A 120 4.29 -15.71 13.62
CA GLU A 120 3.32 -16.65 13.04
C GLU A 120 3.19 -17.94 13.87
N GLU A 121 4.32 -18.51 14.33
CA GLU A 121 4.33 -19.81 15.02
C GLU A 121 4.04 -19.71 16.52
N GLN A 122 4.48 -18.63 17.18
CA GLN A 122 4.47 -18.51 18.63
C GLN A 122 3.75 -17.25 19.13
N GLY A 123 3.31 -16.37 18.24
CA GLY A 123 2.60 -15.14 18.59
C GLY A 123 1.13 -15.38 19.02
N PRO A 124 0.34 -14.31 19.15
CA PRO A 124 0.78 -12.91 19.15
C PRO A 124 1.70 -12.61 20.36
N PHE A 125 2.59 -11.64 20.20
CA PHE A 125 3.42 -11.09 21.27
C PHE A 125 2.92 -9.69 21.61
N ASP A 126 2.82 -9.38 22.91
CA ASP A 126 2.36 -8.08 23.39
C ASP A 126 3.47 -7.02 23.32
N GLY A 127 4.74 -7.44 23.38
CA GLY A 127 5.87 -6.53 23.30
C GLY A 127 7.18 -7.19 22.89
N LEU A 128 8.19 -6.37 22.63
CA LEU A 128 9.54 -6.80 22.29
C LEU A 128 10.54 -6.38 23.36
N LEU A 129 11.56 -7.20 23.60
CA LEU A 129 12.70 -6.85 24.43
C LEU A 129 14.00 -7.11 23.66
N GLY A 130 14.85 -6.11 23.52
CA GLY A 130 16.15 -6.26 22.89
C GLY A 130 17.31 -5.88 23.81
N PHE A 131 18.48 -6.49 23.57
CA PHE A 131 19.75 -6.08 24.17
C PHE A 131 20.78 -5.71 23.10
N SER A 132 21.49 -4.59 23.27
CA SER A 132 22.59 -4.16 22.39
C SER A 132 22.15 -4.12 20.91
N GLN A 133 22.77 -4.91 20.03
CA GLN A 133 22.34 -5.04 18.63
C GLN A 133 20.86 -5.46 18.50
N GLY A 134 20.37 -6.35 19.36
CA GLY A 134 18.96 -6.73 19.38
C GLY A 134 18.04 -5.59 19.80
N ALA A 135 18.49 -4.69 20.69
CA ALA A 135 17.74 -3.49 21.06
C ALA A 135 17.68 -2.47 19.90
N SER A 136 18.79 -2.31 19.17
CA SER A 136 18.81 -1.52 17.94
C SER A 136 17.86 -2.10 16.89
N PHE A 137 17.81 -3.43 16.74
CA PHE A 137 16.86 -4.09 15.85
C PHE A 137 15.40 -3.87 16.28
N VAL A 138 15.09 -3.98 17.57
CA VAL A 138 13.75 -3.66 18.10
C VAL A 138 13.36 -2.22 17.76
N GLY A 139 14.30 -1.26 17.90
CA GLY A 139 14.04 0.13 17.49
C GLY A 139 13.70 0.27 16.00
N ILE A 140 14.39 -0.47 15.14
CA ILE A 140 14.06 -0.55 13.70
C ILE A 140 12.65 -1.14 13.49
N LEU A 141 12.32 -2.23 14.18
CA LEU A 141 11.00 -2.86 14.09
C LEU A 141 9.87 -1.91 14.54
N CYS A 142 10.09 -1.08 15.56
CA CYS A 142 9.14 -0.04 15.95
C CYS A 142 8.89 0.95 14.81
N GLY A 143 9.95 1.45 14.16
CA GLY A 143 9.84 2.33 13.00
C GLY A 143 9.16 1.66 11.80
N MET A 144 9.42 0.38 11.57
CA MET A 144 8.74 -0.42 10.55
C MET A 144 7.25 -0.61 10.84
N GLN A 145 6.84 -0.77 12.10
CA GLN A 145 5.42 -0.88 12.47
C GLN A 145 4.69 0.44 12.22
N GLU A 146 5.28 1.57 12.58
CA GLU A 146 4.73 2.92 12.38
C GLU A 146 4.46 3.29 10.92
N THR A 147 5.08 2.54 10.02
CA THR A 147 5.10 2.77 8.58
C THR A 147 4.43 1.61 7.83
N ASN A 148 3.80 0.68 8.56
CA ASN A 148 3.05 -0.48 8.06
C ASN A 148 3.88 -1.45 7.20
N TRP A 149 5.16 -1.64 7.55
CA TRP A 149 6.03 -2.62 6.91
C TRP A 149 5.93 -4.01 7.53
N LEU A 150 5.51 -4.11 8.80
CA LEU A 150 5.37 -5.38 9.51
C LEU A 150 3.97 -5.98 9.26
N LYS A 151 3.90 -7.31 9.23
CA LYS A 151 2.63 -8.06 9.17
C LYS A 151 2.01 -8.35 10.53
N TYR A 152 2.73 -8.01 11.59
CA TYR A 152 2.39 -8.24 12.96
C TYR A 152 2.56 -6.93 13.72
N GLU A 153 1.83 -6.81 14.81
CA GLU A 153 1.88 -5.65 15.70
C GLU A 153 2.26 -6.08 17.11
N PHE A 154 2.90 -5.18 17.83
CA PHE A 154 3.18 -5.27 19.25
C PHE A 154 2.91 -3.92 19.92
N ASN A 155 2.58 -3.96 21.21
CA ASN A 155 2.04 -2.81 21.94
C ASN A 155 3.12 -2.01 22.68
N PHE A 156 4.31 -2.58 22.91
CA PHE A 156 5.40 -1.88 23.60
C PHE A 156 6.77 -2.49 23.27
N ALA A 157 7.83 -1.73 23.57
CA ALA A 157 9.22 -2.17 23.40
C ALA A 157 10.08 -1.90 24.64
N ILE A 158 11.01 -2.80 24.94
CA ILE A 158 12.04 -2.65 25.98
C ILE A 158 13.40 -2.76 25.31
N MET A 159 14.20 -1.70 25.36
CA MET A 159 15.49 -1.60 24.68
C MET A 159 16.60 -1.37 25.70
N VAL A 160 17.43 -2.39 25.90
CA VAL A 160 18.57 -2.33 26.84
C VAL A 160 19.88 -2.16 26.07
N ALA A 161 20.64 -1.11 26.38
CA ALA A 161 21.84 -0.69 25.65
C ALA A 161 21.59 -0.56 24.12
N GLY A 162 20.40 -0.07 23.74
CA GLY A 162 20.02 0.13 22.33
C GLY A 162 20.62 1.40 21.75
N PHE A 163 20.83 1.41 20.43
CA PHE A 163 21.39 2.54 19.69
C PHE A 163 20.70 2.67 18.34
N LYS A 164 20.71 3.88 17.78
CA LYS A 164 20.25 4.13 16.41
C LYS A 164 21.25 3.50 15.45
N SER A 165 20.77 2.63 14.57
CA SER A 165 21.65 1.98 13.59
C SER A 165 22.27 3.01 12.64
N LEU A 166 23.57 2.88 12.38
CA LEU A 166 24.32 3.71 11.44
C LEU A 166 24.42 3.11 10.02
N CYS A 167 23.83 1.93 9.79
CA CYS A 167 23.72 1.38 8.44
C CYS A 167 22.79 2.26 7.60
N HIS A 168 23.25 2.74 6.44
CA HIS A 168 22.49 3.65 5.57
C HIS A 168 21.10 3.12 5.19
N PRO A 169 20.92 1.82 4.83
CA PRO A 169 19.60 1.27 4.56
C PRO A 169 18.62 1.33 5.74
N HIS A 170 19.12 1.33 6.99
CA HIS A 170 18.28 1.39 8.19
C HIS A 170 17.77 2.79 8.52
N LEU A 171 18.39 3.84 7.96
CA LEU A 171 17.97 5.23 8.19
C LEU A 171 16.53 5.47 7.74
N ASN A 172 16.06 4.71 6.74
CA ASN A 172 14.69 4.69 6.25
C ASN A 172 13.66 4.23 7.29
N TYR A 173 14.06 3.69 8.44
CA TYR A 173 13.14 3.30 9.52
C TYR A 173 13.08 4.30 10.67
N TYR A 174 13.79 5.43 10.54
CA TYR A 174 13.87 6.48 11.56
C TYR A 174 13.37 7.85 11.05
N PHE A 175 12.55 7.87 9.98
CA PHE A 175 12.02 9.13 9.44
C PHE A 175 10.82 9.66 10.25
N LYS A 176 10.12 8.78 10.97
CA LYS A 176 8.95 9.09 11.77
C LYS A 176 9.19 8.60 13.19
N GLU A 177 8.92 9.46 14.16
CA GLU A 177 8.97 9.08 15.58
C GLU A 177 7.92 8.01 15.89
N SER A 178 8.28 7.06 16.74
CA SER A 178 7.40 5.99 17.16
C SER A 178 6.52 6.40 18.34
N SER A 179 5.22 6.17 18.19
CA SER A 179 4.20 6.33 19.22
C SER A 179 4.08 5.10 20.14
N ILE A 180 4.76 4.00 19.79
CA ILE A 180 4.80 2.77 20.57
C ILE A 180 5.46 3.06 21.93
N PRO A 181 4.78 2.81 23.07
CA PRO A 181 5.37 2.93 24.39
C PRO A 181 6.69 2.15 24.51
N SER A 182 7.75 2.83 24.94
CA SER A 182 9.08 2.23 25.02
C SER A 182 9.77 2.46 26.36
N LEU A 183 10.53 1.46 26.80
CA LEU A 183 11.43 1.55 27.95
C LEU A 183 12.88 1.46 27.47
N HIS A 184 13.64 2.52 27.66
CA HIS A 184 15.06 2.60 27.31
C HIS A 184 15.91 2.43 28.56
N VAL A 185 16.82 1.47 28.53
CA VAL A 185 17.70 1.17 29.66
C VAL A 185 19.16 1.24 29.22
N TYR A 186 19.96 2.07 29.87
CA TYR A 186 21.38 2.21 29.52
C TYR A 186 22.27 2.55 30.73
N GLY A 187 23.54 2.17 30.61
CA GLY A 187 24.55 2.35 31.64
C GLY A 187 25.30 3.67 31.46
N GLU A 188 25.56 4.37 32.56
CA GLU A 188 26.37 5.60 32.57
C GLU A 188 27.83 5.33 32.21
N ASN A 189 28.33 4.13 32.50
CA ASN A 189 29.72 3.71 32.27
C ASN A 189 29.83 2.67 31.13
N ASP A 190 28.87 2.64 30.21
CA ASP A 190 28.90 1.74 29.05
C ASP A 190 29.88 2.26 27.99
N THR A 191 30.98 1.53 27.80
CA THR A 191 32.03 1.85 26.82
C THR A 191 31.78 1.24 25.43
N VAL A 192 30.81 0.33 25.33
CA VAL A 192 30.41 -0.32 24.07
C VAL A 192 29.39 0.58 23.37
N ILE A 193 28.31 0.92 24.06
CA ILE A 193 27.26 1.83 23.61
C ILE A 193 27.14 2.96 24.63
N SER A 194 27.64 4.14 24.29
CA SER A 194 27.63 5.26 25.23
C SER A 194 26.20 5.72 25.56
N ARG A 195 26.06 6.45 26.66
CA ARG A 195 24.81 7.11 27.05
C ARG A 195 24.24 7.96 25.90
N GLU A 196 25.08 8.80 25.31
CA GLU A 196 24.69 9.70 24.22
C GLU A 196 24.18 8.91 23.01
N THR A 197 24.85 7.79 22.70
CA THR A 197 24.44 6.90 21.60
C THR A 197 23.07 6.27 21.86
N SER A 198 22.78 5.94 23.13
CA SER A 198 21.48 5.42 23.53
C SER A 198 20.39 6.50 23.50
N GLU A 199 20.72 7.72 23.90
CA GLU A 199 19.82 8.88 23.86
C GLU A 199 19.45 9.28 22.41
N LEU A 200 20.32 9.06 21.43
CA LEU A 200 19.96 9.25 20.00
C LEU A 200 18.85 8.31 19.53
N LEU A 201 18.78 7.09 20.08
CA LEU A 201 17.66 6.18 19.80
C LEU A 201 16.41 6.61 20.57
N LEU A 202 16.55 7.06 21.82
CA LEU A 202 15.46 7.57 22.65
C LEU A 202 14.68 8.70 21.95
N GLN A 203 15.39 9.60 21.26
CA GLN A 203 14.79 10.70 20.48
C GLN A 203 13.88 10.24 19.34
N GLN A 204 13.88 8.96 18.98
CA GLN A 204 12.99 8.40 17.95
C GLN A 204 11.63 7.96 18.52
N PHE A 205 11.35 8.21 19.80
CA PHE A 205 10.13 7.75 20.47
C PHE A 205 9.43 8.89 21.21
N VAL A 206 8.12 9.01 21.00
CA VAL A 206 7.28 10.03 21.66
C VAL A 206 6.93 9.62 23.10
N ARG A 207 6.67 8.32 23.31
CA ARG A 207 6.23 7.75 24.60
C ARG A 207 7.32 6.89 25.22
N ALA A 208 8.43 7.51 25.62
CA ALA A 208 9.60 6.81 26.13
C ALA A 208 9.84 7.03 27.63
N GLU A 209 10.08 5.93 28.33
CA GLU A 209 10.53 5.89 29.73
C GLU A 209 12.00 5.48 29.79
N VAL A 210 12.72 5.94 30.82
CA VAL A 210 14.17 5.75 30.92
C VAL A 210 14.56 5.12 32.26
N ILE A 211 15.45 4.13 32.20
CA ILE A 211 16.17 3.60 33.37
C ILE A 211 17.67 3.75 33.13
N CYS A 212 18.31 4.59 33.93
CA CYS A 212 19.77 4.68 33.99
C CYS A 212 20.34 3.81 35.11
N HIS A 213 21.57 3.33 34.94
CA HIS A 213 22.31 2.64 36.00
C HIS A 213 23.82 2.96 35.91
N PRO A 214 24.57 2.92 37.03
CA PRO A 214 25.99 3.28 37.04
C PRO A 214 26.91 2.21 36.42
N GLY A 215 26.35 1.17 35.80
CA GLY A 215 27.12 0.03 35.27
C GLY A 215 27.58 0.22 33.82
N GLY A 216 28.29 -0.77 33.30
CA GLY A 216 28.65 -0.86 31.87
C GLY A 216 27.64 -1.64 31.02
N HIS A 217 28.12 -2.35 30.00
CA HIS A 217 27.29 -3.00 28.95
C HIS A 217 26.60 -4.31 29.40
N PHE A 218 25.54 -4.22 30.20
CA PHE A 218 24.76 -5.38 30.64
C PHE A 218 23.29 -5.03 30.94
N VAL A 219 22.46 -6.04 31.18
CA VAL A 219 21.06 -5.85 31.61
C VAL A 219 20.99 -5.68 33.13
N PRO A 220 20.65 -4.48 33.65
CA PRO A 220 20.68 -4.24 35.08
C PRO A 220 19.53 -4.94 35.81
N THR A 221 19.83 -5.58 36.94
CA THR A 221 18.83 -6.33 37.73
C THR A 221 18.87 -6.01 39.22
N SER A 222 19.45 -4.86 39.57
CA SER A 222 19.40 -4.36 40.94
C SER A 222 17.97 -3.93 41.31
N ARG A 223 17.68 -3.75 42.60
CA ARG A 223 16.30 -3.55 43.09
C ARG A 223 15.56 -2.38 42.40
N PRO A 224 16.14 -1.17 42.27
CA PRO A 224 15.49 -0.06 41.57
C PRO A 224 15.19 -0.37 40.10
N GLN A 225 16.12 -0.97 39.36
CA GLN A 225 15.89 -1.29 37.94
C GLN A 225 14.81 -2.36 37.77
N ARG A 226 14.80 -3.40 38.62
CA ARG A 226 13.71 -4.41 38.61
C ARG A 226 12.34 -3.79 38.86
N GLN A 227 12.25 -2.83 39.78
CA GLN A 227 11.01 -2.08 40.01
C GLN A 227 10.61 -1.30 38.78
N GLY A 228 11.54 -0.60 38.12
CA GLY A 228 11.26 0.13 36.87
C GLY A 228 10.70 -0.77 35.76
N TYR A 229 11.30 -1.94 35.51
CA TYR A 229 10.74 -2.90 34.54
C TYR A 229 9.34 -3.37 34.92
N THR A 230 9.11 -3.61 36.21
CA THR A 230 7.83 -4.12 36.70
C THR A 230 6.74 -3.07 36.55
N SER A 231 7.02 -1.83 36.97
CA SER A 231 6.12 -0.69 36.84
C SER A 231 5.75 -0.40 35.38
N PHE A 232 6.74 -0.42 34.48
CA PHE A 232 6.49 -0.29 33.05
C PHE A 232 5.49 -1.35 32.54
N LEU A 233 5.70 -2.62 32.88
CA LEU A 233 4.82 -3.72 32.45
C LEU A 233 3.43 -3.66 33.09
N GLU A 234 3.32 -3.26 34.36
CA GLU A 234 2.02 -3.08 35.03
C GLU A 234 1.17 -2.02 34.33
N GLU A 235 1.78 -0.92 33.90
CA GLU A 235 1.09 0.11 33.12
C GLU A 235 0.63 -0.43 31.75
N ARG A 236 1.47 -1.22 31.06
CA ARG A 236 1.09 -1.84 29.78
C ARG A 236 -0.03 -2.87 29.93
N ILE A 237 -0.03 -3.66 31.02
CA ILE A 237 -1.13 -4.58 31.33
C ILE A 237 -2.43 -3.79 31.47
N HIS A 238 -2.41 -2.70 32.24
CA HIS A 238 -3.59 -1.86 32.44
C HIS A 238 -4.08 -1.25 31.12
N ASP A 239 -3.17 -0.73 30.29
CA ASP A 239 -3.50 -0.15 28.97
C ASP A 239 -4.21 -1.18 28.08
N ILE A 240 -3.61 -2.36 27.91
CA ILE A 240 -4.13 -3.46 27.07
C ILE A 240 -5.48 -3.95 27.59
N GLU A 241 -5.64 -4.14 28.89
CA GLU A 241 -6.91 -4.53 29.48
C GLU A 241 -7.99 -3.46 29.29
N SER A 242 -7.64 -2.17 29.43
CA SER A 242 -8.57 -1.07 29.26
C SER A 242 -9.09 -1.00 27.82
N GLU A 243 -8.22 -1.22 26.83
CA GLU A 243 -8.59 -1.31 25.43
C GLU A 243 -9.46 -2.53 25.14
N ASN A 244 -9.11 -3.69 25.69
CA ASN A 244 -9.93 -4.90 25.54
C ASN A 244 -11.33 -4.72 26.14
N ARG A 245 -11.45 -4.07 27.32
CA ARG A 245 -12.74 -3.73 27.92
C ARG A 245 -13.53 -2.74 27.05
N ARG A 246 -12.89 -1.75 26.44
CA ARG A 246 -13.55 -0.81 25.50
C ARG A 246 -14.07 -1.54 24.27
N LYS A 247 -13.25 -2.40 23.65
CA LYS A 247 -13.64 -3.24 22.51
C LYS A 247 -14.82 -4.14 22.86
N GLN A 248 -14.79 -4.84 24.01
CA GLN A 248 -15.90 -5.68 24.47
C GLN A 248 -17.20 -4.88 24.67
N LYS A 249 -17.16 -3.70 25.30
CA LYS A 249 -18.33 -2.84 25.46
C LYS A 249 -18.89 -2.36 24.12
N GLN A 250 -18.04 -2.10 23.13
CA GLN A 250 -18.45 -1.69 21.79
C GLN A 250 -19.12 -2.84 21.03
N PHE A 251 -18.57 -4.06 21.10
CA PHE A 251 -19.19 -5.26 20.55
C PHE A 251 -20.56 -5.54 21.19
N GLN A 252 -20.66 -5.45 22.51
CA GLN A 252 -21.91 -5.69 23.23
C GLN A 252 -22.98 -4.63 22.92
N LYS A 253 -22.58 -3.36 22.72
CA LYS A 253 -23.48 -2.29 22.26
C LYS A 253 -23.98 -2.55 20.84
N TYR A 254 -23.11 -3.01 19.94
CA TYR A 254 -23.46 -3.33 18.56
C TYR A 254 -24.48 -4.48 18.47
N GLU A 255 -24.27 -5.55 19.24
CA GLU A 255 -25.17 -6.72 19.31
C GLU A 255 -26.56 -6.33 19.87
N TYR A 256 -26.61 -5.40 20.83
CA TYR A 256 -27.87 -4.90 21.41
C TYR A 256 -28.63 -3.95 20.46
N THR A 257 -27.94 -3.15 19.63
CA THR A 257 -28.58 -2.26 18.64
C THR A 257 -29.10 -2.98 17.40
N HIS A 258 -28.55 -4.14 17.02
CA HIS A 258 -28.93 -4.86 15.79
C HIS A 258 -29.82 -6.09 16.00
N VAL A 259 -30.18 -6.41 17.25
CA VAL A 259 -31.14 -7.48 17.56
C VAL A 259 -32.29 -6.91 18.40
N SER A 260 -33.27 -6.27 17.74
CA SER A 260 -34.58 -6.08 18.34
C SER A 260 -35.45 -7.34 18.14
N PRO A 261 -36.15 -7.83 19.17
CA PRO A 261 -36.89 -9.09 19.13
C PRO A 261 -38.29 -8.89 18.54
N SER A 262 -38.40 -8.82 17.22
CA SER A 262 -39.67 -9.05 16.55
C SER A 262 -39.41 -9.63 15.15
N ILE A 263 -39.59 -10.94 15.03
CA ILE A 263 -40.30 -11.64 13.96
C ILE A 263 -40.14 -13.15 14.26
N LYS A 264 -41.20 -13.71 14.85
CA LYS A 264 -41.47 -15.15 14.87
C LYS A 264 -42.41 -15.44 13.70
N ARG A 265 -42.10 -16.53 12.96
CA ARG A 265 -42.93 -17.21 11.93
C ARG A 265 -42.97 -16.40 10.60
N ASP A 266 -42.65 -16.96 9.43
CA ASP A 266 -43.14 -18.21 8.86
C ASP A 266 -42.12 -18.97 8.00
N ARG A 267 -42.29 -20.29 7.99
CA ARG A 267 -41.71 -21.21 7.01
C ARG A 267 -42.60 -21.28 5.77
N LEU A 268 -41.93 -21.52 4.64
CA LEU A 268 -42.38 -21.93 3.30
C LEU A 268 -42.53 -20.84 2.21
N ASN A 269 -41.87 -21.18 1.09
CA ASN A 269 -42.00 -20.67 -0.27
C ASN A 269 -41.20 -19.41 -0.66
N SER A 270 -39.89 -19.60 -0.91
CA SER A 270 -39.36 -19.47 -2.27
C SER A 270 -37.87 -19.84 -2.30
N LYS A 271 -37.56 -20.95 -2.98
CA LYS A 271 -36.22 -21.24 -3.51
C LYS A 271 -35.89 -20.18 -4.58
N ARG A 272 -35.46 -18.99 -4.16
CA ARG A 272 -34.82 -17.99 -5.05
C ARG A 272 -34.05 -16.86 -4.33
N PHE A 273 -33.89 -16.92 -3.01
CA PHE A 273 -33.25 -15.85 -2.24
C PHE A 273 -31.96 -16.28 -1.50
N PHE A 274 -31.43 -17.46 -1.80
CA PHE A 274 -30.21 -18.00 -1.19
C PHE A 274 -29.17 -18.38 -2.26
N MET A 275 -28.78 -17.41 -3.09
CA MET A 275 -27.54 -17.51 -3.89
C MET A 275 -27.09 -16.13 -4.43
N GLN A 276 -27.14 -15.11 -3.58
CA GLN A 276 -26.48 -13.82 -3.82
C GLN A 276 -26.38 -13.15 -2.46
N VAL A 277 -25.19 -12.63 -2.12
CA VAL A 277 -24.82 -12.09 -0.79
C VAL A 277 -24.42 -13.14 0.26
N ARG A 278 -23.39 -13.94 -0.07
CA ARG A 278 -22.53 -14.59 0.93
C ARG A 278 -21.06 -14.51 0.53
N LEU A 279 -20.59 -13.28 0.29
CA LEU A 279 -19.17 -12.97 0.11
C LEU A 279 -18.77 -11.63 0.79
N CYS A 280 -19.45 -11.26 1.88
CA CYS A 280 -19.15 -10.04 2.64
C CYS A 280 -19.32 -10.22 4.15
N LEU A 281 -19.05 -11.42 4.67
CA LEU A 281 -19.01 -11.68 6.12
C LEU A 281 -17.84 -12.64 6.45
N ILE A 282 -16.63 -12.20 6.09
CA ILE A 282 -15.38 -12.51 6.82
C ILE A 282 -14.53 -11.24 6.68
N CYS A 283 -14.85 -10.24 7.49
CA CYS A 283 -13.95 -9.18 7.93
C CYS A 283 -14.64 -8.57 9.16
N ASP A 284 -14.01 -8.75 10.31
CA ASP A 284 -14.37 -8.04 11.53
C ASP A 284 -14.40 -6.51 11.29
N HIS A 285 -15.26 -5.83 12.05
CA HIS A 285 -15.59 -4.42 11.89
C HIS A 285 -14.36 -3.48 11.90
N PRO A 286 -14.30 -2.50 11.00
CA PRO A 286 -13.34 -1.40 11.06
C PRO A 286 -13.70 -0.46 12.20
N THR A 287 -12.68 0.04 12.90
CA THR A 287 -12.87 1.07 13.93
C THR A 287 -13.18 2.42 13.27
N GLU A 288 -13.92 3.31 13.94
CA GLU A 288 -14.44 4.62 13.47
C GLU A 288 -13.40 5.62 12.91
N LYS A 289 -12.13 5.23 12.72
CA LYS A 289 -11.11 5.98 11.96
C LYS A 289 -10.82 5.42 10.56
N GLU A 290 -11.39 4.27 10.19
CA GLU A 290 -11.18 3.60 8.88
C GLU A 290 -12.27 3.91 7.84
N ALA A 291 -13.22 4.79 8.13
CA ALA A 291 -14.23 5.24 7.16
C ALA A 291 -13.70 6.22 6.09
N TYR A 292 -12.39 6.52 6.10
CA TYR A 292 -11.75 7.48 5.18
C TYR A 292 -10.88 6.83 4.09
N THR A 293 -10.85 5.50 4.01
CA THR A 293 -9.97 4.76 3.08
C THR A 293 -10.75 3.70 2.32
N ASP A 294 -11.73 4.14 1.54
CA ASP A 294 -12.32 3.32 0.46
C ASP A 294 -11.97 3.91 -0.91
N THR A 295 -10.69 4.24 -1.05
CA THR A 295 -10.18 5.02 -2.17
C THR A 295 -9.81 4.14 -3.35
N SER A 296 -10.23 4.56 -4.54
CA SER A 296 -9.84 4.09 -5.87
C SER A 296 -8.49 3.36 -5.89
N TYR A 297 -8.55 2.02 -5.89
CA TYR A 297 -7.42 1.08 -5.86
C TYR A 297 -6.31 1.37 -6.89
N TRP A 298 -6.64 2.05 -7.98
CA TRP A 298 -5.74 2.60 -8.99
C TRP A 298 -4.65 3.51 -8.44
N VAL A 299 -5.05 4.48 -7.63
CA VAL A 299 -4.16 5.51 -7.09
C VAL A 299 -3.36 4.92 -5.94
N TYR A 300 -3.97 3.99 -5.20
CA TYR A 300 -3.29 3.29 -4.13
C TYR A 300 -2.03 2.55 -4.64
N VAL A 301 -2.11 1.81 -5.75
CA VAL A 301 -0.94 1.06 -6.26
C VAL A 301 0.16 1.99 -6.79
N LEU A 302 -0.19 3.01 -7.58
CA LEU A 302 0.80 3.86 -8.23
C LEU A 302 1.34 4.98 -7.32
N SER A 303 0.47 5.67 -6.60
CA SER A 303 0.81 6.89 -5.86
C SER A 303 1.08 6.63 -4.38
N VAL A 304 0.39 5.67 -3.75
CA VAL A 304 0.59 5.33 -2.32
C VAL A 304 1.68 4.26 -2.15
N LEU A 305 1.57 3.13 -2.85
CA LEU A 305 2.58 2.06 -2.80
C LEU A 305 3.82 2.35 -3.65
N LYS A 306 3.81 3.45 -4.44
CA LYS A 306 4.92 3.86 -5.31
C LYS A 306 5.38 2.73 -6.25
N PHE A 307 4.44 1.96 -6.81
CA PHE A 307 4.77 0.88 -7.74
C PHE A 307 5.19 1.43 -9.12
N THR A 308 6.47 1.74 -9.26
CA THR A 308 7.06 2.45 -10.43
C THR A 308 7.59 1.52 -11.53
N TYR A 309 6.95 0.36 -11.73
CA TYR A 309 7.32 -0.63 -12.76
C TYR A 309 6.25 -0.67 -13.87
N PRO A 310 6.27 0.30 -14.81
CA PRO A 310 5.18 0.49 -15.77
C PRO A 310 5.01 -0.66 -16.73
N THR A 311 6.07 -1.38 -17.13
CA THR A 311 5.92 -2.50 -18.07
C THR A 311 5.20 -3.67 -17.41
N VAL A 312 5.50 -3.93 -16.14
CA VAL A 312 4.83 -4.96 -15.34
C VAL A 312 3.40 -4.52 -15.02
N PHE A 313 3.21 -3.29 -14.55
CA PHE A 313 1.89 -2.78 -14.17
C PHE A 313 0.94 -2.70 -15.37
N GLN A 314 1.35 -2.05 -16.45
CA GLN A 314 0.53 -1.94 -17.67
C GLN A 314 0.39 -3.29 -18.39
N GLY A 315 1.42 -4.15 -18.34
CA GLY A 315 1.34 -5.52 -18.86
C GLY A 315 0.26 -6.32 -18.14
N TRP A 316 0.17 -6.21 -16.82
CA TRP A 316 -0.89 -6.83 -16.03
C TRP A 316 -2.28 -6.28 -16.37
N GLN A 317 -2.42 -4.96 -16.41
CA GLN A 317 -3.72 -4.31 -16.70
C GLN A 317 -4.24 -4.69 -18.09
N THR A 318 -3.37 -4.66 -19.09
CA THR A 318 -3.74 -5.04 -20.46
C THR A 318 -4.01 -6.54 -20.59
N LEU A 319 -3.32 -7.41 -19.83
CA LEU A 319 -3.64 -8.84 -19.76
C LEU A 319 -5.04 -9.09 -19.20
N VAL A 320 -5.38 -8.44 -18.07
CA VAL A 320 -6.74 -8.50 -17.50
C VAL A 320 -7.77 -8.01 -18.52
N GLY A 321 -7.44 -6.94 -19.24
CA GLY A 321 -8.26 -6.40 -20.33
C GLY A 321 -8.50 -7.44 -21.44
N VAL A 322 -7.45 -8.09 -21.94
CA VAL A 322 -7.55 -9.16 -22.95
C VAL A 322 -8.44 -10.30 -22.47
N LEU A 323 -8.26 -10.76 -21.22
CA LEU A 323 -9.05 -11.86 -20.67
C LEU A 323 -10.55 -11.51 -20.61
N ILE A 324 -10.88 -10.30 -20.15
CA ILE A 324 -12.26 -9.82 -20.05
C ILE A 324 -12.88 -9.65 -21.43
N LEU A 325 -12.19 -8.97 -22.35
CA LEU A 325 -12.72 -8.73 -23.69
C LEU A 325 -12.89 -10.04 -24.47
N LYS A 326 -11.91 -10.95 -24.40
CA LYS A 326 -12.00 -12.29 -25.01
C LYS A 326 -13.16 -13.09 -24.44
N TYR A 327 -13.38 -13.05 -23.12
CA TYR A 327 -14.53 -13.69 -22.48
C TYR A 327 -15.86 -13.12 -23.00
N LEU A 328 -15.95 -11.79 -23.13
CA LEU A 328 -17.15 -11.13 -23.66
C LEU A 328 -17.40 -11.46 -25.14
N THR A 329 -16.35 -11.56 -25.96
CA THR A 329 -16.43 -12.04 -27.35
C THR A 329 -16.90 -13.48 -27.42
N MET A 330 -16.36 -14.38 -26.57
CA MET A 330 -16.83 -15.78 -26.48
C MET A 330 -18.31 -15.88 -26.08
N LYS A 331 -18.79 -14.97 -25.24
CA LYS A 331 -20.21 -14.87 -24.86
C LYS A 331 -21.08 -14.17 -25.91
N LYS A 332 -20.53 -13.82 -27.08
CA LYS A 332 -21.21 -13.06 -28.14
C LYS A 332 -21.83 -11.75 -27.64
N ARG A 333 -21.20 -11.13 -26.64
CA ARG A 333 -21.58 -9.80 -26.11
C ARG A 333 -20.76 -8.68 -26.73
N LEU A 334 -19.68 -9.02 -27.44
CA LEU A 334 -18.86 -8.12 -28.23
C LEU A 334 -18.61 -8.77 -29.58
N ASP A 335 -18.96 -8.06 -30.65
CA ASP A 335 -18.60 -8.42 -32.00
C ASP A 335 -17.25 -7.78 -32.31
N VAL A 336 -16.22 -8.62 -32.45
CA VAL A 336 -14.86 -8.19 -32.77
C VAL A 336 -14.55 -8.60 -34.19
N THR A 337 -14.21 -7.62 -35.02
CA THR A 337 -13.89 -7.80 -36.43
C THR A 337 -12.57 -8.54 -36.58
N VAL A 338 -12.54 -9.63 -37.36
CA VAL A 338 -11.33 -10.42 -37.62
C VAL A 338 -10.32 -9.61 -38.44
N LEU A 339 -9.04 -9.64 -38.03
CA LEU A 339 -7.97 -8.95 -38.75
C LEU A 339 -7.57 -9.64 -40.06
N ASP A 340 -7.43 -8.84 -41.11
CA ASP A 340 -6.80 -9.15 -42.38
C ASP A 340 -5.39 -8.56 -42.49
N LYS A 341 -4.50 -9.22 -43.27
CA LYS A 341 -3.05 -8.89 -43.33
C LYS A 341 -2.77 -7.43 -43.72
N ALA A 342 -3.49 -6.88 -44.70
CA ALA A 342 -3.33 -5.50 -45.15
C ALA A 342 -3.68 -4.48 -44.05
N THR A 343 -4.49 -4.90 -43.10
CA THR A 343 -5.19 -4.01 -42.17
C THR A 343 -4.60 -4.07 -40.78
N VAL A 344 -3.84 -5.13 -40.46
CA VAL A 344 -2.82 -5.13 -39.39
C VAL A 344 -1.97 -3.86 -39.48
N ILE A 345 -1.51 -3.53 -40.69
CA ILE A 345 -0.61 -2.39 -40.93
C ILE A 345 -1.33 -1.07 -40.65
N SER A 346 -2.62 -0.96 -41.00
CA SER A 346 -3.40 0.24 -40.71
C SER A 346 -3.72 0.43 -39.23
N LEU A 347 -3.84 -0.65 -38.45
CA LEU A 347 -4.20 -0.58 -37.03
C LEU A 347 -2.97 -0.46 -36.12
N LEU A 348 -1.80 -0.90 -36.60
CA LEU A 348 -0.55 -0.91 -35.84
C LEU A 348 -0.17 0.46 -35.25
N PRO A 349 -0.25 1.60 -35.97
CA PRO A 349 0.05 2.90 -35.37
C PRO A 349 -0.89 3.24 -34.21
N HIS A 350 -2.18 2.91 -34.32
CA HIS A 350 -3.13 3.12 -33.21
C HIS A 350 -2.72 2.31 -31.96
N CYS A 351 -2.33 1.04 -32.14
CA CYS A 351 -1.86 0.20 -31.05
C CYS A 351 -0.56 0.74 -30.41
N LEU A 352 0.35 1.27 -31.22
CA LEU A 352 1.59 1.90 -30.75
C LEU A 352 1.31 3.16 -29.94
N TYR A 353 0.41 4.04 -30.41
CA TYR A 353 0.02 5.25 -29.70
C TYR A 353 -0.69 4.91 -28.38
N PHE A 354 -1.58 3.91 -28.39
CA PHE A 354 -2.21 3.42 -27.17
C PHE A 354 -1.17 2.93 -26.15
N LEU A 355 -0.22 2.08 -26.59
CA LEU A 355 0.84 1.55 -25.74
C LEU A 355 1.70 2.67 -25.15
N GLY A 356 2.12 3.62 -25.99
CA GLY A 356 2.87 4.80 -25.54
C GLY A 356 2.08 5.63 -24.52
N ALA A 357 0.79 5.85 -24.78
CA ALA A 357 -0.08 6.61 -23.88
C ALA A 357 -0.22 5.95 -22.51
N ILE A 358 -0.48 4.63 -22.43
CA ILE A 358 -0.67 3.95 -21.14
C ILE A 358 0.63 3.88 -20.33
N VAL A 359 1.78 3.66 -20.98
CA VAL A 359 3.09 3.60 -20.31
C VAL A 359 3.48 4.98 -19.79
N ALA A 360 3.46 6.00 -20.65
CA ALA A 360 3.80 7.37 -20.26
C ALA A 360 2.82 7.92 -19.21
N GLY A 361 1.53 7.63 -19.35
CA GLY A 361 0.50 8.04 -18.40
C GLY A 361 0.72 7.45 -17.00
N SER A 362 1.08 6.17 -16.92
CA SER A 362 1.36 5.50 -15.64
C SER A 362 2.59 6.08 -14.92
N LYS A 363 3.66 6.42 -15.66
CA LYS A 363 4.84 7.07 -15.09
C LYS A 363 4.55 8.50 -14.60
N ALA A 364 3.76 9.25 -15.37
CA ALA A 364 3.34 10.59 -14.98
C ALA A 364 2.48 10.54 -13.70
N LEU A 365 1.51 9.62 -13.61
CA LEU A 365 0.61 9.50 -12.46
C LEU A 365 1.29 8.97 -11.18
N ALA A 366 2.42 8.25 -11.32
CA ALA A 366 3.23 7.83 -10.18
C ALA A 366 3.98 9.00 -9.51
N THR A 367 4.15 10.12 -10.22
CA THR A 367 4.97 11.25 -9.78
C THR A 367 4.19 12.55 -9.61
N LEU A 368 3.11 12.76 -10.37
CA LEU A 368 2.30 13.97 -10.36
C LEU A 368 0.97 13.80 -9.61
N PRO A 369 0.46 14.87 -8.97
CA PRO A 369 -0.88 14.87 -8.41
C PRO A 369 -1.97 14.63 -9.46
N ILE A 370 -3.03 13.91 -9.08
CA ILE A 370 -4.17 13.60 -9.97
C ILE A 370 -4.80 14.85 -10.60
N PRO A 371 -5.08 15.95 -9.87
CA PRO A 371 -5.70 17.13 -10.46
C PRO A 371 -4.86 17.69 -11.61
N VAL A 372 -3.53 17.72 -11.46
CA VAL A 372 -2.59 18.16 -12.49
C VAL A 372 -2.67 17.26 -13.71
N PHE A 373 -2.57 15.94 -13.52
CA PHE A 373 -2.61 14.95 -14.60
C PHE A 373 -3.93 15.06 -15.39
N VAL A 374 -5.07 15.03 -14.70
CA VAL A 374 -6.40 15.01 -15.34
C VAL A 374 -6.70 16.31 -16.07
N SER A 375 -6.29 17.46 -15.53
CA SER A 375 -6.47 18.76 -16.20
C SER A 375 -5.67 18.84 -17.51
N VAL A 376 -4.44 18.33 -17.54
CA VAL A 376 -3.64 18.31 -18.78
C VAL A 376 -4.19 17.31 -19.80
N CYS A 377 -4.80 16.20 -19.38
CA CYS A 377 -5.50 15.26 -20.27
C CYS A 377 -6.70 15.87 -21.02
N ASN A 378 -7.15 17.09 -20.68
CA ASN A 378 -8.17 17.81 -21.44
C ASN A 378 -7.58 18.67 -22.59
N LEU A 379 -6.26 18.76 -22.69
CA LEU A 379 -5.59 19.51 -23.76
C LEU A 379 -5.84 18.93 -25.16
N PRO A 380 -5.75 17.61 -25.42
CA PRO A 380 -5.98 17.07 -26.77
C PRO A 380 -7.39 17.32 -27.32
N PRO A 381 -8.50 17.05 -26.57
CA PRO A 381 -9.84 17.36 -27.06
C PRO A 381 -10.05 18.86 -27.34
N ALA A 382 -9.51 19.75 -26.50
CA ALA A 382 -9.61 21.19 -26.69
C ALA A 382 -8.82 21.66 -27.93
N CYS A 383 -7.59 21.17 -28.12
CA CYS A 383 -6.79 21.46 -29.30
C CYS A 383 -7.50 21.01 -30.59
N ILE A 384 -8.00 19.78 -30.60
CA ILE A 384 -8.70 19.22 -31.77
C ILE A 384 -9.97 20.04 -32.08
N PHE A 385 -10.76 20.39 -31.07
CA PHE A 385 -11.95 21.23 -31.25
C PHE A 385 -11.61 22.62 -31.84
N LEU A 386 -10.58 23.29 -31.34
CA LEU A 386 -10.16 24.60 -31.84
C LEU A 386 -9.59 24.52 -33.26
N LEU A 387 -8.86 23.44 -33.58
CA LEU A 387 -8.38 23.18 -34.94
C LEU A 387 -9.54 22.93 -35.91
N ASP A 388 -10.50 22.09 -35.53
CA ASP A 388 -11.71 21.81 -36.33
C ASP A 388 -12.49 23.11 -36.59
N TYR A 389 -12.66 23.96 -35.56
CA TYR A 389 -13.29 25.28 -35.70
C TYR A 389 -12.53 26.22 -36.65
N SER A 390 -11.20 26.20 -36.60
CA SER A 390 -10.37 27.04 -37.49
C SER A 390 -10.39 26.57 -38.96
N ALA A 391 -10.55 25.26 -39.17
CA ALA A 391 -10.53 24.64 -40.50
C ALA A 391 -11.90 24.63 -41.19
N SER A 392 -13.00 24.67 -40.44
CA SER A 392 -14.34 24.82 -40.97
C SER A 392 -15.21 25.61 -39.99
N PRO A 393 -15.79 26.75 -40.41
CA PRO A 393 -16.66 27.56 -39.57
C PRO A 393 -18.03 26.89 -39.48
N LEU A 394 -18.08 25.77 -38.78
CA LEU A 394 -19.29 25.40 -38.04
C LEU A 394 -19.59 26.57 -37.11
N ASN A 395 -20.85 26.84 -36.76
CA ASN A 395 -21.23 27.88 -35.81
C ASN A 395 -21.27 27.30 -34.37
N PRO A 396 -20.14 27.05 -33.67
CA PRO A 396 -20.20 26.82 -32.24
C PRO A 396 -20.61 28.13 -31.56
N GLY A 397 -21.34 28.03 -30.45
CA GLY A 397 -21.66 29.21 -29.66
C GLY A 397 -20.38 29.84 -29.14
N LEU A 398 -20.33 31.18 -29.03
CA LEU A 398 -19.21 31.93 -28.45
C LEU A 398 -18.70 31.31 -27.14
N VAL A 399 -19.63 30.83 -26.31
CA VAL A 399 -19.36 30.12 -25.05
C VAL A 399 -18.47 28.89 -25.22
N GLN A 400 -18.65 28.09 -26.28
CA GLN A 400 -17.90 26.86 -26.54
C GLN A 400 -16.46 27.18 -26.98
N VAL A 401 -16.30 28.21 -27.82
CA VAL A 401 -14.98 28.69 -28.26
C VAL A 401 -14.20 29.25 -27.07
N THR A 402 -14.85 30.11 -26.26
CA THR A 402 -14.25 30.62 -25.02
C THR A 402 -13.88 29.49 -24.07
N ALA A 403 -14.75 28.48 -23.90
CA ALA A 403 -14.45 27.31 -23.07
C ALA A 403 -13.24 26.51 -23.59
N GLY A 404 -13.12 26.32 -24.91
CA GLY A 404 -11.95 25.68 -25.54
C GLY A 404 -10.65 26.44 -25.24
N VAL A 405 -10.65 27.77 -25.41
CA VAL A 405 -9.49 28.63 -25.14
C VAL A 405 -9.12 28.63 -23.66
N VAL A 406 -10.12 28.74 -22.76
CA VAL A 406 -9.90 28.69 -21.30
C VAL A 406 -9.35 27.34 -20.87
N SER A 407 -9.88 26.24 -21.39
CA SER A 407 -9.39 24.89 -21.10
C SER A 407 -7.92 24.74 -21.52
N LEU A 408 -7.58 25.17 -22.74
CA LEU A 408 -6.21 25.12 -23.26
C LEU A 408 -5.26 25.97 -22.41
N GLY A 409 -5.61 27.24 -22.17
CA GLY A 409 -4.80 28.16 -21.40
C GLY A 409 -4.57 27.67 -19.97
N ALA A 410 -5.63 27.19 -19.31
CA ALA A 410 -5.54 26.66 -17.95
C ALA A 410 -4.66 25.41 -17.85
N ALA A 411 -4.74 24.47 -18.81
CA ALA A 411 -3.88 23.29 -18.83
C ALA A 411 -2.39 23.65 -18.98
N VAL A 412 -2.07 24.63 -19.85
CA VAL A 412 -0.70 25.13 -20.01
C VAL A 412 -0.24 25.86 -18.74
N SER A 413 -1.09 26.69 -18.14
CA SER A 413 -0.78 27.39 -16.90
C SER A 413 -0.51 26.44 -15.72
N VAL A 414 -1.24 25.33 -15.59
CA VAL A 414 -0.96 24.30 -14.57
C VAL A 414 0.48 23.79 -14.69
N ILE A 415 0.94 23.50 -15.92
CA ILE A 415 2.31 23.02 -16.16
C ILE A 415 3.33 24.12 -15.81
N LEU A 416 3.11 25.36 -16.26
CA LEU A 416 4.06 26.45 -16.08
C LEU A 416 4.24 26.85 -14.60
N VAL A 417 3.17 26.79 -13.80
CA VAL A 417 3.20 27.22 -12.40
C VAL A 417 3.84 26.18 -11.48
N ASP A 418 3.72 24.89 -11.80
CA ASP A 418 4.22 23.80 -10.96
C ASP A 418 5.62 23.28 -11.37
N MET A 419 6.21 23.86 -12.42
CA MET A 419 7.58 23.55 -12.90
C MET A 419 8.64 24.07 -11.91
N SER A 420 8.84 23.31 -10.83
CA SER A 420 9.89 23.54 -9.83
C SER A 420 11.17 22.74 -10.09
N MET A 421 11.13 21.73 -10.96
CA MET A 421 12.26 20.84 -11.30
C MET A 421 12.66 20.93 -12.77
N PRO A 422 13.91 20.53 -13.13
CA PRO A 422 14.33 20.39 -14.53
C PRO A 422 13.38 19.46 -15.30
N PHE A 423 12.95 19.90 -16.49
CA PHE A 423 11.94 19.20 -17.31
C PHE A 423 12.27 17.71 -17.53
N ALA A 424 13.55 17.39 -17.76
CA ALA A 424 14.04 16.04 -18.06
C ALA A 424 13.88 15.04 -16.90
N ASP A 425 13.95 15.50 -15.65
CA ASP A 425 13.87 14.65 -14.45
C ASP A 425 12.49 14.73 -13.77
N SER A 426 11.52 15.41 -14.41
CA SER A 426 10.20 15.67 -13.86
C SER A 426 9.12 14.72 -14.42
N GLY A 427 8.06 14.48 -13.65
CA GLY A 427 6.86 13.78 -14.11
C GLY A 427 6.18 14.45 -15.33
N TYR A 428 6.47 15.74 -15.57
CA TYR A 428 5.93 16.51 -16.69
C TYR A 428 6.44 16.06 -18.06
N SER A 429 7.65 15.51 -18.14
CA SER A 429 8.17 14.92 -19.39
C SER A 429 7.32 13.73 -19.84
N TRP A 430 6.97 12.85 -18.89
CA TRP A 430 6.08 11.72 -19.12
C TRP A 430 4.64 12.17 -19.40
N LEU A 431 4.17 13.24 -18.75
CA LEU A 431 2.86 13.82 -19.02
C LEU A 431 2.77 14.40 -20.44
N LEU A 432 3.82 15.07 -20.92
CA LEU A 432 3.89 15.55 -22.29
C LEU A 432 3.87 14.38 -23.27
N ALA A 433 4.70 13.36 -23.05
CA ALA A 433 4.72 12.16 -23.89
C ALA A 433 3.34 11.48 -23.93
N HIS A 434 2.68 11.32 -22.78
CA HIS A 434 1.31 10.81 -22.69
C HIS A 434 0.33 11.63 -23.53
N THR A 435 0.40 12.96 -23.42
CA THR A 435 -0.48 13.89 -24.14
C THR A 435 -0.27 13.82 -25.65
N LEU A 436 0.98 13.72 -26.11
CA LEU A 436 1.32 13.56 -27.52
C LEU A 436 0.79 12.23 -28.07
N PHE A 437 1.02 11.12 -27.37
CA PHE A 437 0.51 9.81 -27.77
C PHE A 437 -1.02 9.77 -27.80
N LEU A 438 -1.69 10.37 -26.80
CA LEU A 438 -3.14 10.45 -26.76
C LEU A 438 -3.69 11.28 -27.94
N THR A 439 -3.05 12.41 -28.26
CA THR A 439 -3.41 13.25 -29.41
C THR A 439 -3.24 12.50 -30.73
N ALA A 440 -2.11 11.83 -30.91
CA ALA A 440 -1.83 11.00 -32.09
C ALA A 440 -2.83 9.85 -32.21
N GLN A 441 -3.20 9.20 -31.10
CA GLN A 441 -4.21 8.15 -31.08
C GLN A 441 -5.59 8.67 -31.51
N MET A 442 -6.02 9.84 -31.01
CA MET A 442 -7.30 10.46 -31.36
C MET A 442 -7.35 10.84 -32.85
N LEU A 443 -6.30 11.49 -33.37
CA LEU A 443 -6.18 11.84 -34.79
C LEU A 443 -6.14 10.60 -35.68
N HIS A 444 -5.32 9.61 -35.31
CA HIS A 444 -5.24 8.36 -36.05
C HIS A 444 -6.59 7.63 -36.06
N SER A 445 -7.35 7.68 -34.97
CA SER A 445 -8.68 7.06 -34.91
C SER A 445 -9.64 7.60 -35.97
N ARG A 446 -9.50 8.88 -36.36
CA ARG A 446 -10.31 9.53 -37.41
C ARG A 446 -9.99 9.03 -38.82
N ILE A 447 -8.73 8.66 -39.08
CA ILE A 447 -8.27 8.17 -40.40
C ILE A 447 -8.23 6.64 -40.49
N THR A 448 -8.43 5.94 -39.37
CA THR A 448 -8.45 4.47 -39.35
C THR A 448 -9.66 3.97 -40.12
N ASN A 449 -9.51 2.83 -40.80
CA ASN A 449 -10.57 2.23 -41.59
C ASN A 449 -11.88 2.09 -40.77
N PRO A 450 -13.01 2.66 -41.23
CA PRO A 450 -14.28 2.70 -40.50
C PRO A 450 -14.88 1.31 -40.25
N ARG A 451 -14.37 0.27 -40.93
CA ARG A 451 -14.71 -1.13 -40.66
C ARG A 451 -14.43 -1.56 -39.21
N TYR A 452 -13.50 -0.90 -38.52
CA TYR A 452 -13.12 -1.24 -37.15
C TYR A 452 -13.76 -0.26 -36.16
N SER A 453 -14.58 -0.81 -35.27
CA SER A 453 -15.20 -0.08 -34.17
C SER A 453 -14.15 0.35 -33.13
N GLU A 454 -14.52 1.29 -32.26
CA GLU A 454 -13.68 1.64 -31.09
C GLU A 454 -13.44 0.43 -30.16
N VAL A 455 -14.36 -0.54 -30.14
CA VAL A 455 -14.20 -1.81 -29.41
C VAL A 455 -13.11 -2.67 -30.04
N ASP A 456 -13.04 -2.73 -31.37
CA ASP A 456 -11.99 -3.45 -32.09
C ASP A 456 -10.62 -2.84 -31.80
N LYS A 457 -10.52 -1.50 -31.91
CA LYS A 457 -9.29 -0.74 -31.60
C LYS A 457 -8.83 -1.02 -30.18
N LEU A 458 -9.74 -1.01 -29.20
CA LEU A 458 -9.45 -1.35 -27.81
C LEU A 458 -8.96 -2.79 -27.63
N TYR A 459 -9.63 -3.76 -28.27
CA TYR A 459 -9.28 -5.18 -28.17
C TYR A 459 -7.86 -5.46 -28.69
N TYR A 460 -7.56 -4.99 -29.90
CA TYR A 460 -6.27 -5.22 -30.52
C TYR A 460 -5.14 -4.44 -29.87
N SER A 461 -5.42 -3.23 -29.36
CA SER A 461 -4.42 -2.46 -28.61
C SER A 461 -4.04 -3.13 -27.28
N ASN A 462 -4.99 -3.77 -26.58
CA ASN A 462 -4.69 -4.55 -25.37
C ASN A 462 -3.84 -5.80 -25.70
N ILE A 463 -4.19 -6.54 -26.76
CA ILE A 463 -3.40 -7.70 -27.20
C ILE A 463 -1.98 -7.28 -27.58
N PHE A 464 -1.85 -6.24 -28.39
CA PHE A 464 -0.57 -5.70 -28.82
C PHE A 464 0.27 -5.27 -27.60
N SER A 465 -0.34 -4.61 -26.63
CA SER A 465 0.35 -4.17 -25.41
C SER A 465 0.89 -5.33 -24.60
N VAL A 466 0.15 -6.43 -24.43
CA VAL A 466 0.65 -7.62 -23.73
C VAL A 466 1.86 -8.23 -24.45
N ILE A 467 1.79 -8.33 -25.79
CA ILE A 467 2.86 -8.90 -26.62
C ILE A 467 4.16 -8.10 -26.50
N ILE A 468 4.08 -6.77 -26.39
CA ILE A 468 5.25 -5.91 -26.27
C ILE A 468 5.73 -5.81 -24.81
N LEU A 469 4.83 -5.55 -23.86
CA LEU A 469 5.19 -5.27 -22.47
C LEU A 469 5.74 -6.48 -21.73
N ALA A 470 5.27 -7.70 -22.02
CA ALA A 470 5.76 -8.89 -21.33
C ALA A 470 7.26 -9.11 -21.60
N PRO A 471 7.75 -9.22 -22.86
CA PRO A 471 9.18 -9.28 -23.14
C PRO A 471 9.95 -8.05 -22.65
N SER A 472 9.40 -6.84 -22.82
CA SER A 472 10.06 -5.61 -22.35
C SER A 472 10.27 -5.60 -20.84
N SER A 473 9.38 -6.21 -20.05
CA SER A 473 9.53 -6.29 -18.59
C SER A 473 10.72 -7.15 -18.16
N PHE A 474 11.09 -8.16 -18.94
CA PHE A 474 12.32 -8.93 -18.71
C PHE A 474 13.55 -8.17 -19.19
N TYR A 475 13.47 -7.54 -20.36
CA TYR A 475 14.59 -6.79 -20.95
C TYR A 475 15.00 -5.58 -20.09
N LEU A 476 14.03 -4.85 -19.53
CA LEU A 476 14.27 -3.72 -18.63
C LEU A 476 14.50 -4.15 -17.17
N GLU A 477 14.58 -5.47 -16.90
CA GLU A 477 14.75 -6.06 -15.57
C GLU A 477 13.67 -5.66 -14.53
N GLU A 478 12.58 -5.03 -14.97
CA GLU A 478 11.44 -4.68 -14.10
C GLU A 478 10.80 -5.94 -13.52
N ALA A 479 10.71 -7.02 -14.29
CA ALA A 479 10.15 -8.30 -13.83
C ALA A 479 10.91 -8.87 -12.62
N PHE A 480 12.25 -8.72 -12.58
CA PHE A 480 13.08 -9.16 -11.46
C PHE A 480 13.07 -8.16 -10.30
N SER A 481 13.00 -6.87 -10.62
CA SER A 481 12.89 -5.80 -9.62
C SER A 481 11.59 -5.88 -8.83
N VAL A 482 10.48 -6.21 -9.50
CA VAL A 482 9.17 -6.44 -8.84
C VAL A 482 9.22 -7.61 -7.87
N LEU A 483 10.07 -8.63 -8.10
CA LEU A 483 10.26 -9.69 -7.12
C LEU A 483 10.82 -9.15 -5.81
N HIS A 484 11.50 -8.01 -5.79
CA HIS A 484 12.03 -7.38 -4.58
C HIS A 484 11.15 -6.24 -4.06
N PHE A 485 9.99 -6.01 -4.67
CA PHE A 485 9.09 -4.93 -4.28
C PHE A 485 8.55 -5.14 -2.86
N GLN A 486 8.65 -4.10 -2.04
CA GLN A 486 8.41 -4.13 -0.58
C GLN A 486 6.99 -4.57 -0.23
N HIS A 487 6.00 -4.17 -1.03
CA HIS A 487 4.59 -4.51 -0.81
C HIS A 487 4.12 -5.77 -1.55
N ARG A 488 5.03 -6.54 -2.19
CA ARG A 488 4.65 -7.71 -3.00
C ARG A 488 3.87 -8.77 -2.21
N ARG A 489 4.06 -8.86 -0.88
CA ARG A 489 3.38 -9.86 -0.04
C ARG A 489 2.00 -9.40 0.45
N GLN A 490 1.61 -8.15 0.18
CA GLN A 490 0.34 -7.61 0.62
C GLN A 490 -0.78 -8.05 -0.33
N ILE A 491 -1.82 -8.70 0.20
CA ILE A 491 -3.00 -9.08 -0.59
C ILE A 491 -3.65 -7.82 -1.21
N ARG A 492 -3.64 -6.70 -0.48
CA ARG A 492 -4.13 -5.40 -0.95
C ARG A 492 -3.43 -4.93 -2.23
N PHE A 493 -2.13 -5.20 -2.40
CA PHE A 493 -1.40 -4.89 -3.62
C PHE A 493 -1.95 -5.67 -4.82
N TYR A 494 -2.10 -7.00 -4.70
CA TYR A 494 -2.65 -7.82 -5.78
C TYR A 494 -4.11 -7.52 -6.09
N LEU A 495 -4.93 -7.31 -5.05
CA LEU A 495 -6.32 -6.86 -5.22
C LEU A 495 -6.38 -5.50 -5.92
N GLY A 496 -5.49 -4.58 -5.58
CA GLY A 496 -5.40 -3.27 -6.24
C GLY A 496 -5.00 -3.37 -7.70
N CYS A 497 -4.00 -4.21 -8.03
CA CYS A 497 -3.59 -4.48 -9.41
C CYS A 497 -4.71 -5.15 -10.22
N LEU A 498 -5.41 -6.13 -9.64
CA LEU A 498 -6.53 -6.79 -10.31
C LEU A 498 -7.71 -5.84 -10.52
N LEU A 499 -8.15 -5.17 -9.46
CA LEU A 499 -9.32 -4.29 -9.50
C LEU A 499 -9.07 -3.07 -10.38
N SER A 500 -7.84 -2.55 -10.42
CA SER A 500 -7.48 -1.56 -11.41
C SER A 500 -7.63 -2.12 -12.83
N GLY A 501 -6.99 -3.24 -13.18
CA GLY A 501 -7.18 -3.87 -14.51
C GLY A 501 -8.66 -4.06 -14.90
N VAL A 502 -9.49 -4.58 -13.99
CA VAL A 502 -10.92 -4.81 -14.20
C VAL A 502 -11.68 -3.50 -14.43
N LEU A 503 -11.59 -2.54 -13.51
CA LEU A 503 -12.31 -1.27 -13.63
C LEU A 503 -11.87 -0.49 -14.86
N GLY A 504 -10.63 -0.67 -15.30
CA GLY A 504 -10.02 0.09 -16.39
C GLY A 504 -10.53 -0.34 -17.72
N VAL A 505 -10.53 -1.65 -17.96
CA VAL A 505 -11.12 -2.19 -19.18
C VAL A 505 -12.62 -1.96 -19.22
N LEU A 506 -13.33 -2.01 -18.09
CA LEU A 506 -14.77 -1.69 -18.05
C LEU A 506 -15.01 -0.22 -18.40
N MET A 507 -14.24 0.71 -17.84
CA MET A 507 -14.34 2.12 -18.17
C MET A 507 -14.00 2.40 -19.64
N GLN A 508 -12.94 1.80 -20.17
CA GLN A 508 -12.57 1.92 -21.58
C GLN A 508 -13.63 1.30 -22.51
N LEU A 509 -14.24 0.18 -22.13
CA LEU A 509 -15.30 -0.45 -22.90
C LEU A 509 -16.59 0.38 -22.88
N CYS A 510 -16.95 0.95 -21.74
CA CYS A 510 -18.04 1.92 -21.64
C CYS A 510 -17.77 3.13 -22.53
N ALA A 511 -16.54 3.65 -22.50
CA ALA A 511 -16.14 4.77 -23.34
C ALA A 511 -16.23 4.44 -24.84
N ALA A 512 -15.70 3.29 -25.26
CA ALA A 512 -15.76 2.83 -26.65
C ALA A 512 -17.21 2.67 -27.15
N ARG A 513 -18.12 2.19 -26.29
CA ARG A 513 -19.55 2.03 -26.63
C ARG A 513 -20.33 3.35 -26.64
N LEU A 514 -19.93 4.31 -25.81
CA LEU A 514 -20.59 5.61 -25.71
C LEU A 514 -20.01 6.64 -26.67
N CYS A 515 -18.90 6.35 -27.36
CA CYS A 515 -18.19 7.30 -28.22
C CYS A 515 -19.08 7.89 -29.34
N SER A 516 -20.07 7.14 -29.81
CA SER A 516 -21.06 7.59 -30.80
C SER A 516 -22.17 8.48 -30.23
N SER A 517 -22.24 8.65 -28.91
CA SER A 517 -23.24 9.52 -28.28
C SER A 517 -22.80 10.99 -28.38
N GLN A 518 -23.72 11.86 -28.81
CA GLN A 518 -23.51 13.32 -28.82
C GLN A 518 -23.04 13.87 -27.46
N ARG A 519 -23.46 13.24 -26.36
CA ARG A 519 -23.14 13.68 -24.98
C ARG A 519 -21.84 13.10 -24.43
N PHE A 520 -21.14 12.27 -25.19
CA PHE A 520 -19.98 11.50 -24.71
C PHE A 520 -18.89 12.37 -24.09
N GLN A 521 -18.47 13.44 -24.79
CA GLN A 521 -17.45 14.37 -24.29
C GLN A 521 -17.86 15.04 -22.98
N ARG A 522 -19.12 15.47 -22.87
CA ARG A 522 -19.66 16.07 -21.62
C ARG A 522 -19.67 15.06 -20.47
N ILE A 523 -20.10 13.83 -20.73
CA ILE A 523 -20.10 12.74 -19.73
C ILE A 523 -18.66 12.47 -19.25
N GLN A 524 -17.70 12.42 -20.17
CA GLN A 524 -16.30 12.20 -19.83
C GLN A 524 -15.70 13.36 -19.02
N ALA A 525 -16.03 14.61 -19.37
CA ALA A 525 -15.61 15.79 -18.63
C ALA A 525 -16.19 15.83 -17.20
N ILE A 526 -17.48 15.52 -17.05
CA ILE A 526 -18.15 15.43 -15.74
C ILE A 526 -17.53 14.30 -14.91
N ALA A 527 -17.26 13.14 -15.50
CA ALA A 527 -16.62 12.02 -14.81
C ALA A 527 -15.22 12.40 -14.29
N LYS A 528 -14.42 13.12 -15.09
CA LYS A 528 -13.12 13.66 -14.68
C LYS A 528 -13.25 14.67 -13.54
N LEU A 529 -14.22 15.58 -13.60
CA LEU A 529 -14.49 16.55 -12.54
C LEU A 529 -14.85 15.85 -11.22
N CYS A 530 -15.78 14.87 -11.25
CA CYS A 530 -16.15 14.09 -10.08
C CYS A 530 -14.97 13.30 -9.51
N ALA A 531 -14.15 12.68 -10.37
CA ALA A 531 -12.96 11.96 -9.95
C ALA A 531 -11.96 12.88 -9.23
N CYS A 532 -11.74 14.10 -9.74
CA CYS A 532 -10.89 15.09 -9.08
C CYS A 532 -11.47 15.54 -7.72
N LEU A 533 -12.78 15.82 -7.64
CA LEU A 533 -13.44 16.22 -6.40
C LEU A 533 -13.32 15.15 -5.31
N VAL A 534 -13.44 13.88 -5.66
CA VAL A 534 -13.24 12.76 -4.74
C VAL A 534 -11.76 12.57 -4.40
N ALA A 535 -10.85 12.87 -5.32
CA ALA A 535 -9.41 12.75 -5.09
C ALA A 535 -8.86 13.80 -4.11
N VAL A 536 -9.43 15.01 -4.06
CA VAL A 536 -8.94 16.13 -3.22
C VAL A 536 -8.85 15.77 -1.73
N PRO A 537 -9.94 15.34 -1.05
CA PRO A 537 -9.87 15.07 0.38
C PRO A 537 -9.07 13.81 0.72
N VAL A 538 -8.81 12.93 -0.26
CA VAL A 538 -8.23 11.62 0.01
C VAL A 538 -6.73 11.57 -0.25
N PHE A 539 -6.24 12.32 -1.24
CA PHE A 539 -4.82 12.35 -1.57
C PHE A 539 -4.11 13.61 -1.07
N SER A 540 -4.84 14.52 -0.39
CA SER A 540 -4.39 15.77 0.24
C SER A 540 -3.09 16.34 -0.33
N PRO A 541 -3.00 16.64 -1.64
CA PRO A 541 -1.76 17.14 -2.19
C PRO A 541 -1.58 18.58 -1.73
N GLU A 542 -0.38 18.93 -1.24
CA GLU A 542 0.06 20.31 -0.99
C GLU A 542 0.23 21.07 -2.32
N LEU A 543 -0.87 21.26 -3.03
CA LEU A 543 -0.91 22.07 -4.25
C LEU A 543 -1.11 23.53 -3.90
N SER A 544 -0.42 24.41 -4.62
CA SER A 544 -0.62 25.85 -4.51
C SER A 544 -2.05 26.25 -4.93
N VAL A 545 -2.56 27.34 -4.35
CA VAL A 545 -3.90 27.87 -4.65
C VAL A 545 -4.05 28.19 -6.15
N SER A 546 -2.96 28.64 -6.80
CA SER A 546 -2.93 28.91 -8.24
C SER A 546 -3.13 27.63 -9.06
N VAL A 547 -2.44 26.53 -8.72
CA VAL A 547 -2.60 25.25 -9.41
C VAL A 547 -4.03 24.72 -9.25
N TRP A 548 -4.61 24.82 -8.05
CA TRP A 548 -6.02 24.48 -7.83
C TRP A 548 -6.96 25.33 -8.68
N GLY A 549 -6.72 26.64 -8.76
CA GLY A 549 -7.53 27.56 -9.55
C GLY A 549 -7.51 27.21 -11.05
N PHE A 550 -6.33 26.97 -11.62
CA PHE A 550 -6.20 26.58 -13.02
C PHE A 550 -6.77 25.18 -13.29
N ALA A 551 -6.54 24.21 -12.41
CA ALA A 551 -7.09 22.86 -12.56
C ALA A 551 -8.63 22.89 -12.56
N ALA A 552 -9.25 23.66 -11.64
CA ALA A 552 -10.69 23.85 -11.59
C ALA A 552 -11.24 24.56 -12.84
N ALA A 553 -10.58 25.64 -13.28
CA ALA A 553 -10.97 26.36 -14.49
C ALA A 553 -10.93 25.43 -15.73
N ASN A 554 -9.90 24.58 -15.85
CA ASN A 554 -9.80 23.61 -16.93
C ASN A 554 -10.93 22.57 -16.87
N LEU A 555 -11.16 21.96 -15.71
CA LEU A 555 -12.17 20.91 -15.56
C LEU A 555 -13.58 21.44 -15.84
N ILE A 556 -13.91 22.63 -15.34
CA ILE A 556 -15.22 23.27 -15.55
C ILE A 556 -15.41 23.66 -17.03
N SER A 557 -14.42 24.31 -17.65
CA SER A 557 -14.51 24.72 -19.06
C SER A 557 -14.59 23.52 -20.00
N SER A 558 -13.91 22.41 -19.69
CA SER A 558 -13.95 21.20 -20.52
C SER A 558 -15.35 20.58 -20.68
N VAL A 559 -16.26 20.81 -19.73
CA VAL A 559 -17.66 20.33 -19.79
C VAL A 559 -18.45 21.01 -20.92
N LEU A 560 -18.05 22.24 -21.29
CA LEU A 560 -18.74 23.04 -22.30
C LEU A 560 -18.22 22.78 -23.72
N ILE A 561 -17.16 22.00 -23.88
CA ILE A 561 -16.60 21.66 -25.20
C ILE A 561 -17.51 20.61 -25.87
N PRO A 562 -18.04 20.87 -27.08
CA PRO A 562 -18.92 19.94 -27.78
C PRO A 562 -18.19 18.69 -28.29
N SER A 563 -18.94 17.64 -28.57
CA SER A 563 -18.39 16.46 -29.23
C SER A 563 -18.24 16.69 -30.74
N GLY A 564 -17.27 16.04 -31.39
CA GLY A 564 -17.09 16.13 -32.84
C GLY A 564 -18.31 15.71 -33.66
N TYR A 565 -19.22 14.90 -33.08
CA TYR A 565 -20.49 14.52 -33.70
C TYR A 565 -21.56 15.63 -33.65
N GLU A 566 -21.61 16.47 -32.61
CA GLU A 566 -22.52 17.64 -32.55
C GLU A 566 -22.21 18.67 -33.65
N LEU A 567 -20.99 18.64 -34.19
CA LEU A 567 -20.52 19.54 -35.24
C LEU A 567 -20.87 19.02 -36.65
N ILE A 568 -20.88 17.70 -36.86
CA ILE A 568 -21.19 17.09 -38.18
C ILE A 568 -22.69 17.13 -38.47
N GLU A 569 -23.54 16.85 -37.48
CA GLU A 569 -25.01 16.82 -37.67
C GLU A 569 -25.57 18.22 -37.97
N LYS A 570 -25.02 19.26 -37.34
CA LYS A 570 -25.34 20.66 -37.69
C LYS A 570 -24.90 21.04 -39.11
N HIS A 571 -23.87 20.40 -39.66
CA HIS A 571 -23.41 20.65 -41.02
C HIS A 571 -24.36 20.02 -42.04
N ASP A 572 -24.82 18.80 -41.79
CA ASP A 572 -25.78 18.10 -42.66
C ASP A 572 -27.15 18.79 -42.63
N ASP A 573 -27.63 19.22 -41.46
CA ASP A 573 -28.86 20.03 -41.34
C ASP A 573 -28.76 21.40 -42.06
N LEU A 574 -27.54 21.93 -42.26
CA LEU A 574 -27.28 23.18 -42.99
C LEU A 574 -27.12 22.98 -44.51
N LEU A 575 -26.92 21.73 -44.97
CA LEU A 575 -26.85 21.37 -46.38
C LEU A 575 -28.18 20.85 -46.92
N ASP A 576 -29.07 20.39 -46.05
CA ASP A 576 -30.45 19.97 -46.38
C ASP A 576 -31.48 21.13 -46.40
N VAL A 577 -31.06 22.36 -46.09
CA VAL A 577 -31.85 23.62 -46.19
C VAL A 577 -31.29 24.50 -47.31
#